data_AF-A0A924KAW0-F1
#
_entry.id   AF-A0A924KAW0-F1
#
_cell.length_a   1.000
_cell.length_b   1.000
_cell.length_c   1.000
_cell.angle_alpha   90.00
_cell.angle_beta   90.00
_cell.angle_gamma   90.00
#
_symmetry.space_group_name_H-M   'P 1'
#
loop_
_entity.id
_entity.type
_entity.pdbx_description
1 polymer ?
#
loop_
_entity_poly.entity_id
_entity_poly.type
_entity_poly.pdbx_seq_one_letter_code
_entity_poly.pdbx_strand_id
1 'polypeptide(L)'
;MPRNISAPATSLWHNLAVSALRFPDKPALVFFNSVLTYREVMQQAERLAATLARMGVKKGDRVVLNMQNCPQWVIAHFAILRANAVVVPVNPMNRAEELKHYILDPDAKVAITTADLAPELAKANAQLLPAERLTHVIVTHYRDTMGDAFDEAASGKALMPEAWTQWLGTRHPLPVMEGCPVMSWIEALTGDVGDLPAHTVGPQDLAVLPYTSGTTGLPKGCMHTHASIMHNAVSTALWGSGNFSNVILSVVPM
;
A
#
# COMPACT_ATOMS: atom_id res chain seq x y z
N MET A 1 3.80 -26.97 19.78
CA MET A 1 4.26 -25.82 18.98
C MET A 1 5.78 -25.86 18.86
N PRO A 2 6.39 -25.42 17.74
CA PRO A 2 7.84 -25.45 17.59
C PRO A 2 8.52 -24.49 18.58
N ARG A 3 9.64 -24.93 19.18
CA ARG A 3 10.45 -24.10 20.10
C ARG A 3 11.31 -23.06 19.38
N ASN A 4 11.60 -23.30 18.10
CA ASN A 4 12.36 -22.41 17.22
C ASN A 4 11.65 -22.31 15.87
N ILE A 5 11.68 -21.11 15.27
CA ILE A 5 11.07 -20.85 13.96
C ILE A 5 12.16 -20.42 12.99
N SER A 6 12.33 -21.18 11.91
CA SER A 6 13.17 -20.80 10.78
C SER A 6 12.33 -20.06 9.75
N ALA A 7 12.42 -18.74 9.74
CA ALA A 7 11.75 -17.92 8.74
C ALA A 7 12.53 -17.93 7.40
N PRO A 8 11.85 -17.82 6.24
CA PRO A 8 12.51 -17.68 4.95
C PRO A 8 13.48 -16.50 4.92
N ALA A 9 14.64 -16.70 4.30
CA ALA A 9 15.65 -15.65 4.10
C ALA A 9 15.40 -14.80 2.84
N THR A 10 14.12 -14.59 2.50
CA THR A 10 13.69 -13.82 1.33
C THR A 10 13.07 -12.49 1.74
N SER A 11 12.94 -11.55 0.81
CA SER A 11 12.11 -10.36 1.02
C SER A 11 10.63 -10.74 1.16
N LEU A 12 9.86 -9.86 1.78
CA LEU A 12 8.40 -9.99 1.91
C LEU A 12 7.68 -10.04 0.56
N TRP A 13 8.23 -9.37 -0.48
CA TRP A 13 7.70 -9.45 -1.84
C TRP A 13 7.55 -10.91 -2.33
N HIS A 14 8.51 -11.77 -1.99
CA HIS A 14 8.47 -13.18 -2.41
C HIS A 14 7.24 -13.91 -1.86
N ASN A 15 6.63 -13.47 -0.76
CA ASN A 15 5.41 -14.09 -0.25
C ASN A 15 4.25 -13.93 -1.23
N LEU A 16 4.09 -12.74 -1.82
CA LEU A 16 3.08 -12.51 -2.86
C LEU A 16 3.45 -13.25 -4.15
N ALA A 17 4.69 -13.12 -4.62
CA ALA A 17 5.13 -13.75 -5.86
C ALA A 17 5.00 -15.28 -5.84
N VAL A 18 5.41 -15.93 -4.75
CA VAL A 18 5.28 -17.39 -4.58
C VAL A 18 3.82 -17.81 -4.44
N SER A 19 2.98 -17.01 -3.76
CA SER A 19 1.55 -17.30 -3.63
C SER A 19 0.84 -17.19 -4.99
N ALA A 20 1.15 -16.16 -5.78
CA ALA A 20 0.65 -16.00 -7.14
C ALA A 20 1.14 -17.10 -8.09
N LEU A 21 2.37 -17.59 -7.92
CA LEU A 21 2.87 -18.74 -8.67
C LEU A 21 2.10 -20.02 -8.31
N ARG A 22 1.83 -20.27 -7.03
CA ARG A 22 1.19 -21.52 -6.55
C ARG A 22 -0.33 -21.54 -6.74
N PHE A 23 -0.97 -20.39 -6.57
CA PHE A 23 -2.43 -20.25 -6.50
C PHE A 23 -2.92 -19.02 -7.28
N PRO A 24 -2.58 -18.90 -8.57
CA PRO A 24 -2.79 -17.66 -9.31
C PRO A 24 -4.24 -17.20 -9.32
N ASP A 25 -5.18 -18.14 -9.51
CA ASP A 25 -6.61 -17.83 -9.68
C ASP A 25 -7.38 -17.91 -8.36
N LYS A 26 -6.69 -18.10 -7.23
CA LYS A 26 -7.31 -18.11 -5.91
C LYS A 26 -7.60 -16.67 -5.47
N PRO A 27 -8.77 -16.40 -4.85
CA PRO A 27 -9.05 -15.11 -4.20
C PRO A 27 -7.95 -14.73 -3.20
N ALA A 28 -7.34 -13.57 -3.41
CA ALA A 28 -6.35 -12.98 -2.51
C ALA A 28 -6.98 -11.87 -1.67
N LEU A 29 -7.77 -11.00 -2.31
CA LEU A 29 -8.44 -9.88 -1.65
C LEU A 29 -9.93 -9.93 -1.99
N VAL A 30 -10.76 -9.80 -0.96
CA VAL A 30 -12.21 -9.69 -1.09
C VAL A 30 -12.61 -8.37 -0.45
N PHE A 31 -13.21 -7.48 -1.24
CA PHE A 31 -13.64 -6.17 -0.79
C PHE A 31 -15.06 -5.92 -1.30
N PHE A 32 -16.02 -6.03 -0.39
CA PHE A 32 -17.44 -6.09 -0.72
C PHE A 32 -17.72 -7.21 -1.76
N ASN A 33 -18.33 -6.85 -2.89
CA ASN A 33 -18.63 -7.77 -3.99
C ASN A 33 -17.47 -7.92 -5.00
N SER A 34 -16.34 -7.24 -4.79
CA SER A 34 -15.17 -7.37 -5.64
C SER A 34 -14.18 -8.38 -5.07
N VAL A 35 -13.64 -9.21 -5.97
CA VAL A 35 -12.63 -10.22 -5.65
C VAL A 35 -11.44 -10.02 -6.58
N LEU A 36 -10.26 -9.89 -6.00
CA LEU A 36 -9.00 -9.92 -6.73
C LEU A 36 -8.26 -11.23 -6.42
N THR A 37 -7.81 -11.90 -7.46
CA THR A 37 -6.99 -13.11 -7.39
C THR A 37 -5.53 -12.78 -7.08
N TYR A 38 -4.75 -13.77 -6.63
CA TYR A 38 -3.31 -13.56 -6.40
C TYR A 38 -2.58 -13.10 -7.66
N ARG A 39 -2.96 -13.62 -8.84
CA ARG A 39 -2.42 -13.20 -10.13
C ARG A 39 -2.65 -11.71 -10.38
N GLU A 40 -3.88 -11.23 -10.18
CA GLU A 40 -4.24 -9.83 -10.41
C GLU A 40 -3.54 -8.90 -9.42
N VAL A 41 -3.47 -9.28 -8.14
CA VAL A 41 -2.76 -8.50 -7.11
C VAL A 41 -1.26 -8.40 -7.44
N MET A 42 -0.62 -9.51 -7.83
CA MET A 42 0.78 -9.51 -8.23
C MET A 42 1.02 -8.63 -9.46
N GLN A 43 0.21 -8.77 -10.50
CA GLN A 43 0.34 -7.98 -11.73
C GLN A 43 0.17 -6.49 -11.47
N GLN A 44 -0.83 -6.09 -10.67
CA GLN A 44 -1.01 -4.68 -10.31
C GLN A 44 0.16 -4.17 -9.48
N ALA A 45 0.67 -4.97 -8.54
CA ALA A 45 1.83 -4.59 -7.73
C ALA A 45 3.10 -4.41 -8.58
N GLU A 46 3.36 -5.28 -9.56
CA GLU A 46 4.50 -5.13 -10.48
C GLU A 46 4.36 -3.91 -11.39
N ARG A 47 3.17 -3.66 -11.93
CA ARG A 47 2.93 -2.46 -12.76
C ARG A 47 3.10 -1.17 -11.96
N LEU A 48 2.58 -1.13 -10.74
CA LEU A 48 2.78 0.00 -9.84
C LEU A 48 4.26 0.15 -9.42
N ALA A 49 4.98 -0.95 -9.21
CA ALA A 49 6.41 -0.92 -8.89
C ALA A 49 7.27 -0.35 -10.04
N ALA A 50 6.93 -0.67 -11.29
CA ALA A 50 7.56 -0.06 -12.47
C ALA A 50 7.29 1.44 -12.51
N THR A 51 6.04 1.86 -12.27
CA THR A 51 5.69 3.29 -12.17
C THR A 51 6.48 4.00 -11.07
N LEU A 52 6.63 3.41 -9.89
CA LEU A 52 7.44 3.98 -8.80
C LEU A 52 8.91 4.12 -9.24
N ALA A 53 9.48 3.11 -9.88
CA ALA A 53 10.85 3.17 -10.39
C ALA A 53 11.03 4.28 -11.45
N ARG A 54 10.06 4.44 -12.35
CA ARG A 54 10.02 5.54 -13.34
C ARG A 54 9.91 6.93 -12.68
N MET A 55 9.22 7.03 -11.54
CA MET A 55 9.20 8.25 -10.71
C MET A 55 10.53 8.51 -9.97
N GLY A 56 11.53 7.64 -10.13
CA GLY A 56 12.85 7.78 -9.56
C GLY A 56 13.02 7.11 -8.20
N VAL A 57 12.06 6.31 -7.73
CA VAL A 57 12.18 5.53 -6.49
C VAL A 57 13.29 4.50 -6.64
N LYS A 58 14.22 4.50 -5.69
CA LYS A 58 15.38 3.61 -5.64
C LYS A 58 15.34 2.69 -4.42
N LYS A 59 16.25 1.73 -4.39
CA LYS A 59 16.43 0.83 -3.25
C LYS A 59 16.61 1.63 -1.96
N GLY A 60 15.76 1.37 -0.97
CA GLY A 60 15.80 2.02 0.35
C GLY A 60 15.09 3.38 0.44
N ASP A 61 14.53 3.90 -0.65
CA ASP A 61 13.70 5.10 -0.59
C ASP A 61 12.40 4.82 0.17
N ARG A 62 11.87 5.84 0.85
CA ARG A 62 10.66 5.72 1.66
C ARG A 62 9.47 6.25 0.88
N VAL A 63 8.42 5.44 0.81
CA VAL A 63 7.15 5.79 0.15
C VAL A 63 6.05 5.85 1.19
N VAL A 64 5.42 7.03 1.31
CA VAL A 64 4.27 7.22 2.20
C VAL A 64 3.07 6.47 1.64
N LEU A 65 2.41 5.68 2.48
CA LEU A 65 1.18 4.97 2.16
C LEU A 65 0.08 5.43 3.13
N ASN A 66 -0.79 6.33 2.66
CA ASN A 66 -1.81 7.00 3.46
C ASN A 66 -3.21 6.65 2.95
N MET A 67 -3.79 5.56 3.43
CA MET A 67 -5.11 5.09 3.01
C MET A 67 -5.81 4.34 4.13
N GLN A 68 -7.14 4.28 4.08
CA GLN A 68 -7.90 3.30 4.84
C GLN A 68 -7.67 1.88 4.31
N ASN A 69 -8.14 0.88 5.05
CA ASN A 69 -8.10 -0.52 4.62
C ASN A 69 -8.90 -0.70 3.31
N CYS A 70 -8.18 -0.93 2.21
CA CYS A 70 -8.74 -1.22 0.89
C CYS A 70 -7.77 -2.13 0.09
N PRO A 71 -8.21 -2.74 -1.02
CA PRO A 71 -7.33 -3.56 -1.86
C PRO A 71 -6.09 -2.82 -2.35
N GLN A 72 -6.24 -1.54 -2.68
CA GLN A 72 -5.17 -0.66 -3.14
C GLN A 72 -4.05 -0.53 -2.12
N TRP A 73 -4.37 -0.49 -0.82
CA TRP A 73 -3.37 -0.46 0.24
C TRP A 73 -2.45 -1.69 0.15
N VAL A 74 -3.03 -2.89 -0.01
CA VAL A 74 -2.25 -4.14 -0.10
C VAL A 74 -1.43 -4.19 -1.39
N ILE A 75 -2.02 -3.79 -2.50
CA ILE A 75 -1.32 -3.72 -3.79
C ILE A 75 -0.15 -2.74 -3.71
N ALA A 76 -0.36 -1.54 -3.17
CA ALA A 76 0.65 -0.51 -2.99
C ALA A 76 1.76 -0.95 -2.04
N HIS A 77 1.41 -1.59 -0.92
CA HIS A 77 2.38 -2.18 0.01
C HIS A 77 3.34 -3.12 -0.73
N PHE A 78 2.82 -4.09 -1.47
CA PHE A 78 3.68 -5.02 -2.22
C PHE A 78 4.40 -4.36 -3.40
N ALA A 79 3.81 -3.35 -4.05
CA ALA A 79 4.47 -2.59 -5.12
C ALA A 79 5.71 -1.84 -4.62
N ILE A 80 5.61 -1.19 -3.46
CA ILE A 80 6.73 -0.48 -2.83
C ILE A 80 7.86 -1.46 -2.52
N LEU A 81 7.55 -2.61 -1.92
CA LEU A 81 8.54 -3.65 -1.63
C LEU A 81 9.14 -4.24 -2.92
N ARG A 82 8.34 -4.41 -3.98
CA ARG A 82 8.78 -4.85 -5.30
C ARG A 82 9.70 -3.84 -5.98
N ALA A 83 9.49 -2.56 -5.72
CA ALA A 83 10.36 -1.47 -6.18
C ALA A 83 11.65 -1.35 -5.35
N ASN A 84 11.93 -2.28 -4.43
CA ASN A 84 13.06 -2.25 -3.48
C ASN A 84 12.98 -1.13 -2.43
N ALA A 85 11.80 -0.51 -2.27
CA ALA A 85 11.58 0.62 -1.39
C ALA A 85 10.93 0.21 -0.05
N VAL A 86 10.85 1.18 0.85
CA VAL A 86 10.38 1.03 2.22
C VAL A 86 8.98 1.61 2.35
N VAL A 87 8.05 0.83 2.91
CA VAL A 87 6.67 1.27 3.16
C VAL A 87 6.64 2.12 4.42
N VAL A 88 6.11 3.34 4.32
CA VAL A 88 5.78 4.19 5.48
C VAL A 88 4.26 4.22 5.62
N PRO A 89 3.66 3.31 6.40
CA PRO A 89 2.22 3.32 6.63
C PRO A 89 1.84 4.52 7.51
N VAL A 90 0.83 5.26 7.08
CA VAL A 90 0.36 6.47 7.76
C VAL A 90 -1.10 6.31 8.15
N ASN A 91 -1.42 6.72 9.37
CA ASN A 91 -2.80 6.71 9.86
C ASN A 91 -3.63 7.72 9.03
N PRO A 92 -4.71 7.28 8.35
CA PRO A 92 -5.55 8.12 7.51
C PRO A 92 -6.31 9.22 8.28
N MET A 93 -6.31 9.17 9.62
CA MET A 93 -6.88 10.22 10.47
C MET A 93 -5.93 11.41 10.71
N ASN A 94 -4.67 11.29 10.29
CA ASN A 94 -3.68 12.36 10.44
C ASN A 94 -4.06 13.57 9.57
N ARG A 95 -3.86 14.76 10.10
CA ARG A 95 -4.09 16.04 9.42
C ARG A 95 -2.79 16.59 8.88
N ALA A 96 -2.90 17.69 8.13
CA ALA A 96 -1.75 18.32 7.50
C ALA A 96 -0.57 18.58 8.46
N GLU A 97 -0.84 18.93 9.72
CA GLU A 97 0.22 19.18 10.70
C GLU A 97 1.02 17.92 11.01
N GLU A 98 0.35 16.80 11.31
CA GLU A 98 1.05 15.54 11.55
C GLU A 98 1.69 15.00 10.28
N LEU A 99 1.02 15.12 9.13
CA LEU A 99 1.51 14.59 7.83
C LEU A 99 2.86 15.19 7.41
N LYS A 100 3.19 16.42 7.80
CA LYS A 100 4.54 16.99 7.58
C LYS A 100 5.62 16.11 8.17
N HIS A 101 5.41 15.60 9.40
CA HIS A 101 6.36 14.72 10.07
C HIS A 101 6.58 13.42 9.29
N TYR A 102 5.50 12.84 8.75
CA TYR A 102 5.56 11.61 7.94
C TYR A 102 6.18 11.81 6.54
N ILE A 103 6.38 13.06 6.11
CA ILE A 103 7.14 13.38 4.89
C ILE A 103 8.60 13.64 5.26
N LEU A 104 8.85 14.44 6.30
CA LEU A 104 10.17 14.93 6.69
C LEU A 104 11.04 13.87 7.36
N ASP A 105 10.54 13.23 8.41
CA ASP A 105 11.32 12.28 9.22
C ASP A 105 11.84 11.07 8.40
N PRO A 106 11.03 10.45 7.53
CA PRO A 106 11.54 9.43 6.62
C PRO A 106 12.21 10.02 5.38
N ASP A 107 12.26 11.33 5.16
CA ASP A 107 12.68 11.97 3.90
C ASP A 107 12.02 11.31 2.67
N ALA A 108 10.69 11.23 2.70
CA ALA A 108 9.91 10.64 1.62
C ALA A 108 9.74 11.61 0.45
N LYS A 109 9.93 11.13 -0.78
CA LYS A 109 9.72 11.92 -2.01
C LYS A 109 8.49 11.49 -2.81
N VAL A 110 7.88 10.36 -2.46
CA VAL A 110 6.71 9.81 -3.13
C VAL A 110 5.68 9.40 -2.08
N ALA A 111 4.40 9.69 -2.37
CA ALA A 111 3.29 9.24 -1.55
C ALA A 111 2.19 8.59 -2.40
N ILE A 112 1.48 7.64 -1.82
CA ILE A 112 0.31 7.00 -2.39
C ILE A 112 -0.84 7.19 -1.40
N THR A 113 -1.95 7.80 -1.83
CA THR A 113 -3.06 8.17 -0.94
C THR A 113 -4.42 7.95 -1.61
N THR A 114 -5.49 7.84 -0.82
CA THR A 114 -6.85 7.90 -1.36
C THR A 114 -7.27 9.35 -1.62
N ALA A 115 -8.16 9.56 -2.59
CA ALA A 115 -8.54 10.88 -3.07
C ALA A 115 -9.29 11.74 -2.04
N ASP A 116 -9.99 11.11 -1.09
CA ASP A 116 -10.61 11.75 0.06
C ASP A 116 -9.58 12.30 1.06
N LEU A 117 -8.41 11.67 1.17
CA LEU A 117 -7.31 12.07 2.06
C LEU A 117 -6.28 12.98 1.39
N ALA A 118 -6.23 13.00 0.05
CA ALA A 118 -5.28 13.78 -0.73
C ALA A 118 -5.27 15.29 -0.40
N PRO A 119 -6.39 15.97 -0.04
CA PRO A 119 -6.36 17.38 0.35
C PRO A 119 -5.50 17.68 1.58
N GLU A 120 -5.52 16.83 2.62
CA GLU A 120 -4.70 17.02 3.82
C GLU A 120 -3.21 16.82 3.52
N LEU A 121 -2.88 15.82 2.67
CA LEU A 121 -1.52 15.58 2.20
C LEU A 121 -1.00 16.75 1.36
N ALA A 122 -1.82 17.29 0.46
CA ALA A 122 -1.47 18.44 -0.36
C ALA A 122 -1.23 19.69 0.50
N LYS A 123 -2.08 19.91 1.52
CA LYS A 123 -1.91 21.00 2.49
C LYS A 123 -0.62 20.84 3.31
N ALA A 124 -0.29 19.63 3.74
CA ALA A 124 0.98 19.35 4.43
C ALA A 124 2.17 19.70 3.53
N ASN A 125 2.17 19.19 2.29
CA ASN A 125 3.25 19.40 1.33
C ASN A 125 3.46 20.88 0.99
N ALA A 126 2.39 21.65 0.83
CA ALA A 126 2.48 23.09 0.53
C ALA A 126 3.17 23.90 1.64
N GLN A 127 3.13 23.42 2.89
CA GLN A 127 3.78 24.06 4.04
C GLN A 127 5.26 23.72 4.20
N LEU A 128 5.78 22.75 3.43
CA LEU A 128 7.19 22.35 3.47
C LEU A 128 8.06 23.23 2.56
N LEU A 129 9.35 23.31 2.86
CA LEU A 129 10.32 23.96 1.98
C LEU A 129 10.41 23.20 0.66
N PRO A 130 10.66 23.87 -0.49
CA PRO A 130 10.66 23.20 -1.79
C PRO A 130 11.53 21.94 -1.90
N ALA A 131 12.68 21.88 -1.20
CA ALA A 131 13.57 20.71 -1.20
C ALA A 131 13.05 19.51 -0.36
N GLU A 132 12.13 19.79 0.57
CA GLU A 132 11.54 18.83 1.50
C GLU A 132 10.21 18.24 0.99
N ARG A 133 9.63 18.87 -0.04
CA ARG A 133 8.35 18.47 -0.61
C ARG A 133 8.43 17.07 -1.25
N LEU A 134 7.28 16.41 -1.25
CA LEU A 134 6.99 15.31 -2.15
C LEU A 134 7.19 15.78 -3.59
N THR A 135 7.76 14.89 -4.40
CA THR A 135 7.98 15.10 -5.83
C THR A 135 6.94 14.41 -6.68
N HIS A 136 6.29 13.35 -6.18
CA HIS A 136 5.22 12.65 -6.87
C HIS A 136 4.16 12.17 -5.87
N VAL A 137 2.90 12.20 -6.29
CA VAL A 137 1.79 11.59 -5.55
C VAL A 137 0.96 10.72 -6.48
N ILE A 138 0.65 9.51 -6.03
CA ILE A 138 -0.33 8.63 -6.67
C ILE A 138 -1.62 8.68 -5.86
N VAL A 139 -2.74 8.96 -6.53
CA VAL A 139 -4.06 9.07 -5.90
C VAL A 139 -5.00 8.02 -6.43
N THR A 140 -5.65 7.28 -5.53
CA THR A 140 -6.67 6.29 -5.87
C THR A 140 -8.04 6.65 -5.30
N HIS A 141 -9.11 6.18 -5.94
CA HIS A 141 -10.41 6.05 -5.31
C HIS A 141 -10.73 4.59 -5.04
N TYR A 142 -11.56 4.32 -4.04
CA TYR A 142 -11.90 2.95 -3.62
C TYR A 142 -12.44 2.07 -4.75
N ARG A 143 -13.18 2.65 -5.71
CA ARG A 143 -13.72 1.92 -6.87
C ARG A 143 -12.71 1.52 -7.95
N ASP A 144 -11.48 2.04 -7.92
CA ASP A 144 -10.51 1.80 -9.01
C ASP A 144 -10.12 0.32 -9.17
N THR A 145 -10.21 -0.46 -8.10
CA THR A 145 -9.92 -1.91 -8.14
C THR A 145 -11.17 -2.78 -8.10
N MET A 146 -12.37 -2.20 -8.08
CA MET A 146 -13.61 -2.96 -7.93
C MET A 146 -14.12 -3.54 -9.27
N GLY A 147 -13.60 -3.06 -10.41
CA GLY A 147 -14.01 -3.47 -11.75
C GLY A 147 -15.46 -3.08 -12.10
N ASP A 148 -15.87 -3.36 -13.33
CA ASP A 148 -17.25 -3.10 -13.79
C ASP A 148 -18.29 -4.00 -13.09
N ALA A 149 -17.83 -5.12 -12.51
CA ALA A 149 -18.66 -6.06 -11.75
C ALA A 149 -19.22 -5.51 -10.42
N PHE A 150 -18.89 -4.26 -10.06
CA PHE A 150 -19.60 -3.55 -8.98
C PHE A 150 -21.03 -3.13 -9.38
N ASP A 151 -21.53 -3.49 -10.57
CA ASP A 151 -22.94 -3.31 -10.90
C ASP A 151 -23.85 -4.02 -9.88
N GLU A 152 -24.45 -3.22 -8.99
CA GLU A 152 -25.33 -3.65 -7.90
C GLU A 152 -26.50 -4.50 -8.43
N ALA A 153 -26.91 -4.27 -9.68
CA ALA A 153 -27.96 -4.99 -10.37
C ALA A 153 -27.59 -6.43 -10.76
N ALA A 154 -26.30 -6.75 -10.96
CA ALA A 154 -25.87 -8.04 -11.51
C ALA A 154 -25.66 -9.13 -10.44
N SER A 155 -25.48 -8.76 -9.17
CA SER A 155 -24.92 -9.68 -8.16
C SER A 155 -25.94 -10.56 -7.42
N GLY A 156 -27.25 -10.27 -7.50
CA GLY A 156 -28.30 -11.02 -6.77
C GLY A 156 -28.11 -11.07 -5.24
N LYS A 157 -27.09 -10.36 -4.71
CA LYS A 157 -26.77 -10.24 -3.29
C LYS A 157 -27.48 -9.03 -2.71
N ALA A 158 -27.70 -9.06 -1.39
CA ALA A 158 -28.28 -7.92 -0.67
C ALA A 158 -27.53 -6.63 -1.03
N LEU A 159 -28.30 -5.61 -1.42
CA LEU A 159 -27.79 -4.28 -1.75
C LEU A 159 -26.95 -3.77 -0.59
N MET A 160 -25.75 -3.25 -0.90
CA MET A 160 -24.98 -2.51 0.09
C MET A 160 -25.80 -1.31 0.59
N PRO A 161 -25.63 -0.88 1.86
CA PRO A 161 -26.27 0.33 2.34
C PRO A 161 -25.96 1.51 1.41
N GLU A 162 -26.97 2.31 1.08
CA GLU A 162 -26.84 3.45 0.15
C GLU A 162 -25.68 4.38 0.54
N ALA A 163 -25.49 4.63 1.84
CA ALA A 163 -24.38 5.42 2.36
C ALA A 163 -23.01 4.87 1.96
N TRP A 164 -22.83 3.54 1.91
CA TRP A 164 -21.58 2.90 1.49
C TRP A 164 -21.39 2.96 -0.02
N THR A 165 -22.47 2.73 -0.78
CA THR A 165 -22.45 2.87 -2.24
C THR A 165 -22.08 4.28 -2.67
N GLN A 166 -22.68 5.29 -2.02
CA GLN A 166 -22.40 6.70 -2.25
C GLN A 166 -20.95 7.03 -1.87
N TRP A 167 -20.49 6.62 -0.68
CA TRP A 167 -19.13 6.88 -0.22
C TRP A 167 -18.08 6.26 -1.16
N LEU A 168 -18.22 4.97 -1.50
CA LEU A 168 -17.31 4.29 -2.42
C LEU A 168 -17.36 4.88 -3.85
N GLY A 169 -18.55 5.31 -4.27
CA GLY A 169 -18.78 5.91 -5.58
C GLY A 169 -18.34 7.36 -5.70
N THR A 170 -18.05 8.03 -4.59
CA THR A 170 -17.69 9.46 -4.61
C THR A 170 -16.33 9.64 -5.28
N ARG A 171 -16.32 10.42 -6.36
CA ARG A 171 -15.10 10.81 -7.09
C ARG A 171 -14.67 12.20 -6.64
N HIS A 172 -13.56 12.25 -5.92
CA HIS A 172 -12.89 13.50 -5.57
C HIS A 172 -11.93 13.92 -6.69
N PRO A 173 -11.82 15.22 -7.01
CA PRO A 173 -10.83 15.70 -7.97
C PRO A 173 -9.40 15.48 -7.43
N LEU A 174 -8.45 15.25 -8.34
CA LEU A 174 -7.04 15.19 -7.96
C LEU A 174 -6.54 16.56 -7.50
N PRO A 175 -5.78 16.67 -6.40
CA PRO A 175 -5.25 17.95 -5.95
C PRO A 175 -4.22 18.50 -6.94
N VAL A 176 -4.14 19.83 -7.04
CA VAL A 176 -3.04 20.50 -7.72
C VAL A 176 -1.94 20.79 -6.71
N MET A 177 -0.74 20.26 -6.93
CA MET A 177 0.40 20.40 -6.03
C MET A 177 1.57 21.04 -6.78
N GLU A 178 2.00 22.23 -6.34
CA GLU A 178 3.10 22.97 -6.95
C GLU A 178 4.41 22.16 -6.92
N GLY A 179 5.01 21.91 -8.08
CA GLY A 179 6.27 21.17 -8.21
C GLY A 179 6.16 19.67 -7.93
N CYS A 180 4.94 19.12 -7.79
CA CYS A 180 4.70 17.72 -7.47
C CYS A 180 3.60 17.14 -8.38
N PRO A 181 3.95 16.50 -9.50
CA PRO A 181 2.99 15.78 -10.33
C PRO A 181 2.11 14.81 -9.53
N VAL A 182 0.81 14.85 -9.81
CA VAL A 182 -0.20 13.97 -9.22
C VAL A 182 -0.74 13.04 -10.30
N MET A 183 -0.56 11.74 -10.09
CA MET A 183 -0.95 10.68 -11.03
C MET A 183 -2.16 9.92 -10.48
N SER A 184 -3.13 9.59 -11.33
CA SER A 184 -4.22 8.72 -10.91
C SER A 184 -3.75 7.27 -10.77
N TRP A 185 -4.39 6.49 -9.90
CA TRP A 185 -4.11 5.06 -9.75
C TRP A 185 -4.27 4.30 -11.06
N ILE A 186 -5.33 4.61 -11.83
CA ILE A 186 -5.58 3.98 -13.12
C ILE A 186 -4.45 4.28 -14.12
N GLU A 187 -3.93 5.51 -14.14
CA GLU A 187 -2.77 5.86 -14.98
C GLU A 187 -1.50 5.17 -14.49
N ALA A 188 -1.27 5.13 -13.18
CA ALA A 188 -0.12 4.45 -12.57
C ALA A 188 -0.11 2.94 -12.86
N LEU A 189 -1.28 2.35 -13.04
CA LEU A 189 -1.42 0.95 -13.44
C LEU A 189 -1.45 0.77 -14.95
N THR A 190 -2.16 1.55 -15.75
CA THR A 190 -2.43 1.22 -17.17
C THR A 190 -1.57 1.99 -18.16
N GLY A 191 -0.93 3.08 -17.73
CA GLY A 191 -0.07 3.89 -18.59
C GLY A 191 1.25 3.22 -18.98
N ASP A 192 2.13 3.99 -19.60
CA ASP A 192 3.52 3.58 -19.87
C ASP A 192 4.31 3.53 -18.56
N VAL A 193 4.28 2.40 -17.87
CA VAL A 193 4.87 2.24 -16.54
C VAL A 193 6.42 2.16 -16.55
N GLY A 194 7.04 2.06 -17.73
CA GLY A 194 8.48 1.85 -17.88
C GLY A 194 8.94 0.44 -17.48
N ASP A 195 10.26 0.29 -17.30
CA ASP A 195 10.86 -1.00 -16.96
C ASP A 195 10.71 -1.31 -15.48
N LEU A 196 10.34 -2.56 -15.19
CA LEU A 196 10.31 -3.10 -13.84
C LEU A 196 11.76 -3.39 -13.39
N PRO A 197 12.29 -2.73 -12.34
CA PRO A 197 13.66 -2.97 -11.89
C PRO A 197 13.86 -4.40 -11.40
N ALA A 198 15.10 -4.87 -11.41
CA ALA A 198 15.47 -6.11 -10.74
C ALA A 198 15.16 -6.03 -9.23
N HIS A 199 14.63 -7.12 -8.67
CA HIS A 199 14.40 -7.22 -7.23
C HIS A 199 15.70 -7.59 -6.53
N THR A 200 16.24 -6.69 -5.71
CA THR A 200 17.59 -6.78 -5.11
C THR A 200 17.60 -6.63 -3.58
N VAL A 201 16.47 -6.31 -2.95
CA VAL A 201 16.38 -6.30 -1.48
C VAL A 201 16.31 -7.70 -0.90
N GLY A 202 17.09 -7.93 0.15
CA GLY A 202 17.18 -9.16 0.93
C GLY A 202 16.58 -9.03 2.34
N PRO A 203 16.73 -10.06 3.18
CA PRO A 203 16.08 -10.14 4.49
C PRO A 203 16.51 -9.05 5.47
N GLN A 204 17.73 -8.50 5.34
CA GLN A 204 18.26 -7.48 6.25
C GLN A 204 17.98 -6.04 5.79
N ASP A 205 17.49 -5.85 4.57
CA ASP A 205 17.09 -4.53 4.11
C ASP A 205 15.80 -4.08 4.84
N LEU A 206 15.67 -2.77 5.04
CA LEU A 206 14.50 -2.15 5.64
C LEU A 206 13.27 -2.39 4.73
N ALA A 207 12.12 -2.72 5.34
CA ALA A 207 10.89 -3.04 4.61
C ALA A 207 9.73 -2.11 4.97
N VAL A 208 9.55 -1.85 6.27
CA VAL A 208 8.43 -1.06 6.78
C VAL A 208 8.92 -0.14 7.89
N LEU A 209 8.40 1.08 7.92
CA LEU A 209 8.71 2.09 8.93
C LEU A 209 7.41 2.66 9.55
N PRO A 210 6.64 1.86 10.34
CA PRO A 210 5.48 2.37 11.06
C PRO A 210 5.90 3.30 12.19
N TYR A 211 5.04 4.25 12.54
CA TYR A 211 5.32 5.23 13.60
C TYR A 211 4.57 4.94 14.89
N THR A 212 5.22 5.23 16.02
CA THR A 212 4.59 5.18 17.36
C THR A 212 3.57 6.31 17.58
N SER A 213 2.72 6.22 18.60
CA SER A 213 1.68 7.23 18.90
C SER A 213 2.16 8.63 19.33
N GLY A 214 3.46 8.83 19.61
CA GLY A 214 3.99 10.16 19.95
C GLY A 214 3.55 10.73 21.30
N THR A 215 3.19 9.90 22.28
CA THR A 215 2.78 10.40 23.62
C THR A 215 3.88 11.13 24.38
N THR A 216 5.15 10.99 23.96
CA THR A 216 6.35 11.58 24.58
C THR A 216 7.09 12.54 23.66
N GLY A 217 6.44 13.04 22.61
CA GLY A 217 7.03 13.92 21.59
C GLY A 217 6.64 13.48 20.19
N LEU A 218 7.40 13.88 19.17
CA LEU A 218 7.11 13.45 17.80
C LEU A 218 7.15 11.91 17.68
N PRO A 219 6.19 11.31 16.96
CA PRO A 219 6.22 9.90 16.59
C PRO A 219 7.58 9.45 16.06
N LYS A 220 8.07 8.28 16.48
CA LYS A 220 9.34 7.72 16.00
C LYS A 220 9.07 6.57 15.03
N GLY A 221 9.78 6.55 13.90
CA GLY A 221 9.70 5.47 12.92
C GLY A 221 10.38 4.20 13.44
N CYS A 222 9.62 3.13 13.61
CA CYS A 222 10.09 1.80 14.02
C CYS A 222 10.71 1.08 12.82
N MET A 223 12.02 0.88 12.79
CA MET A 223 12.69 0.24 11.67
C MET A 223 12.45 -1.27 11.65
N HIS A 224 11.65 -1.75 10.70
CA HIS A 224 11.41 -3.18 10.48
C HIS A 224 12.06 -3.67 9.18
N THR A 225 13.03 -4.56 9.31
CA THR A 225 13.60 -5.28 8.16
C THR A 225 12.61 -6.31 7.61
N HIS A 226 12.83 -6.74 6.37
CA HIS A 226 12.08 -7.85 5.79
C HIS A 226 12.07 -9.09 6.70
N ALA A 227 13.20 -9.44 7.30
CA ALA A 227 13.32 -10.59 8.22
C ALA A 227 12.46 -10.43 9.47
N SER A 228 12.41 -9.22 10.05
CA SER A 228 11.63 -8.98 11.27
C SER A 228 10.13 -9.19 11.05
N ILE A 229 9.60 -8.70 9.92
CA ILE A 229 8.18 -8.89 9.55
C ILE A 229 7.93 -10.32 9.06
N MET A 230 8.87 -10.91 8.30
CA MET A 230 8.77 -12.30 7.84
C MET A 230 8.63 -13.27 9.02
N HIS A 231 9.41 -13.05 10.08
CA HIS A 231 9.28 -13.84 11.30
C HIS A 231 7.87 -13.76 11.88
N ASN A 232 7.27 -12.56 11.94
CA ASN A 232 5.92 -12.38 12.45
C ASN A 232 4.86 -13.06 11.54
N ALA A 233 5.00 -12.93 10.21
CA ALA A 233 4.10 -13.57 9.25
C ALA A 233 4.12 -15.11 9.37
N VAL A 234 5.31 -15.70 9.47
CA VAL A 234 5.48 -17.16 9.63
C VAL A 234 4.97 -17.63 11.00
N SER A 235 5.30 -16.90 12.07
CA SER A 235 4.86 -17.25 13.43
C SER A 235 3.35 -17.20 13.56
N THR A 236 2.70 -16.20 12.97
CA THR A 236 1.24 -16.08 12.93
C THR A 236 0.60 -17.27 12.21
N ALA A 237 1.15 -17.70 11.06
CA ALA A 237 0.64 -18.87 10.36
C ALA A 237 0.82 -20.16 11.17
N LEU A 238 2.00 -20.38 11.76
CA LEU A 238 2.27 -21.58 12.55
C LEU A 238 1.43 -21.65 13.82
N TRP A 239 1.23 -20.51 14.49
CA TRP A 239 0.54 -20.46 15.77
C TRP A 239 -0.98 -20.33 15.64
N GLY A 240 -1.43 -19.60 14.63
CA GLY A 240 -2.85 -19.50 14.27
C GLY A 240 -3.38 -20.71 13.49
N SER A 241 -2.56 -21.75 13.27
CA SER A 241 -2.89 -22.89 12.38
C SER A 241 -3.33 -22.44 10.98
N GLY A 242 -2.74 -21.36 10.51
CA GLY A 242 -2.95 -20.77 9.20
C GLY A 242 -2.37 -21.65 8.10
N ASN A 243 -3.17 -21.89 7.08
CA ASN A 243 -2.85 -22.58 5.85
C ASN A 243 -3.44 -21.81 4.67
N PHE A 244 -3.15 -22.26 3.45
CA PHE A 244 -3.56 -21.57 2.24
C PHE A 244 -5.08 -21.40 2.13
N SER A 245 -5.90 -22.24 2.77
CA SER A 245 -7.38 -22.17 2.73
C SER A 245 -8.00 -21.20 3.74
N ASN A 246 -7.22 -20.57 4.61
CA ASN A 246 -7.75 -19.58 5.54
C ASN A 246 -8.28 -18.34 4.83
N VAL A 247 -9.37 -17.79 5.37
CA VAL A 247 -9.91 -16.48 5.03
C VAL A 247 -9.77 -15.60 6.27
N ILE A 248 -9.12 -14.45 6.13
CA ILE A 248 -8.79 -13.55 7.24
C ILE A 248 -9.50 -12.22 7.01
N LEU A 249 -10.21 -11.74 8.03
CA LEU A 249 -10.79 -10.40 8.01
C LEU A 249 -9.76 -9.38 8.53
N SER A 250 -9.34 -8.45 7.67
CA SER A 250 -8.41 -7.38 8.05
C SER A 250 -9.17 -6.20 8.66
N VAL A 251 -9.28 -6.20 9.99
CA VAL A 251 -10.01 -5.17 10.76
C VAL A 251 -9.12 -4.11 11.40
N VAL A 252 -7.84 -4.42 11.63
CA VAL A 252 -6.89 -3.49 12.23
C VAL A 252 -6.41 -2.52 11.14
N PRO A 253 -6.22 -1.22 11.44
CA PRO A 253 -5.60 -0.30 10.49
C PRO A 253 -4.27 -0.86 10.00
N MET A 254 -4.13 -0.96 8.68
CA MET A 254 -2.93 -1.50 8.02
C MET A 254 -1.83 -0.46 7.90
#